data_AF-A0A2M7PQD6-F1
#
_entry.id   AF-A0A2M7PQD6-F1
#
_cell.length_a   1.000
_cell.length_b   1.000
_cell.length_c   1.000
_cell.angle_alpha   90.00
_cell.angle_beta   90.00
_cell.angle_gamma   90.00
#
_symmetry.space_group_name_H-M   'P 1'
#
loop_
_entity.id
_entity.type
_entity.pdbx_description
1 polymer ?
#
loop_
_entity_poly.entity_id
_entity_poly.type
_entity_poly.pdbx_seq_one_letter_code
_entity_poly.pdbx_strand_id
1 'polypeptide(L)'
;MEETIRIKHGDKVILLGDYVDRGTQSKEVVDYIIELQDKGFDVISLLGNHEAMLLDAYKNNDAVPLWIQNGGAETLKSFGINSPTNLQSKYIDFFKSLNLFYSIEEYLFVHAGFNDSIENPFEDTYHMIWKCRDH
;
A
#
# COMPACT_ATOMS: atom_id res chain seq x y z
N MET A 1 -0.39 15.89 21.44
CA MET A 1 0.88 15.16 21.58
C MET A 1 0.80 14.03 20.59
N GLU A 2 1.62 14.04 19.55
CA GLU A 2 1.80 12.84 18.72
C GLU A 2 2.66 11.87 19.52
N GLU A 3 2.14 10.69 19.81
CA GLU A 3 2.93 9.62 20.42
C GLU A 3 3.76 8.97 19.31
N THR A 4 5.07 9.22 19.33
CA THR A 4 6.00 8.56 18.40
C THR A 4 6.41 7.21 18.98
N ILE A 5 5.93 6.12 18.37
CA ILE A 5 6.40 4.77 18.69
C ILE A 5 7.80 4.60 18.10
N ARG A 6 8.78 4.26 18.93
CA ARG A 6 10.13 3.92 18.48
C ARG A 6 10.22 2.41 18.24
N ILE A 7 10.19 2.03 16.96
CA ILE A 7 10.34 0.63 16.53
C ILE A 7 11.74 0.13 16.89
N LYS A 8 11.82 -1.07 17.47
CA LYS A 8 13.08 -1.74 17.84
C LYS A 8 13.22 -3.05 17.07
N HIS A 9 14.45 -3.55 16.98
CA HIS A 9 14.68 -4.91 16.50
C HIS A 9 13.99 -5.91 17.43
N GLY A 10 13.17 -6.79 16.84
CA GLY A 10 12.31 -7.75 17.56
C GLY A 10 10.83 -7.37 17.56
N ASP A 11 10.49 -6.11 17.28
CA ASP A 11 9.11 -5.71 17.04
C ASP A 11 8.66 -6.18 15.65
N LYS A 12 7.42 -6.70 15.56
CA LYS A 12 6.74 -6.95 14.28
C LYS A 12 5.78 -5.81 14.00
N VAL A 13 5.96 -5.17 12.85
CA VAL A 13 5.11 -4.05 12.40
C VAL A 13 4.34 -4.49 11.17
N ILE A 14 3.02 -4.42 11.23
CA ILE A 14 2.13 -4.74 10.11
C ILE A 14 1.45 -3.43 9.69
N LEU A 15 1.75 -2.98 8.47
CA LEU A 15 1.23 -1.76 7.88
C LEU A 15 0.09 -2.09 6.92
N LEU A 16 -1.07 -1.47 7.09
CA LEU A 16 -2.33 -1.88 6.45
C LEU A 16 -2.59 -1.31 5.04
N GLY A 17 -1.61 -0.69 4.40
CA GLY A 17 -1.74 -0.07 3.06
C GLY A 17 -2.02 1.45 3.13
N ASP A 18 -2.25 2.06 1.96
CA ASP A 18 -2.48 3.50 1.76
C ASP A 18 -1.30 4.37 2.22
N TYR A 19 -0.12 4.02 1.74
CA TYR A 19 1.13 4.74 1.93
C TYR A 19 1.24 5.98 1.03
N VAL A 20 0.51 5.97 -0.09
CA VAL A 20 0.53 7.05 -1.10
C VAL A 20 -0.80 7.78 -1.19
N ASP A 21 -0.76 8.90 -1.91
CA ASP A 21 -1.87 9.81 -2.21
C ASP A 21 -2.36 10.64 -1.02
N ARG A 22 -3.11 11.72 -1.33
CA ARG A 22 -3.77 12.66 -0.39
C ARG A 22 -2.86 13.47 0.54
N GLY A 23 -1.68 12.96 0.90
CA GLY A 23 -0.67 13.63 1.71
C GLY A 23 0.54 14.10 0.87
N THR A 24 1.27 15.08 1.39
CA THR A 24 2.41 15.69 0.67
C THR A 24 3.72 14.90 0.79
N GLN A 25 3.74 13.80 1.54
CA GLN A 25 4.95 13.10 1.97
C GLN A 25 4.96 11.61 1.59
N SER A 26 4.27 11.24 0.51
CA SER A 26 4.17 9.83 0.06
C SER A 26 5.54 9.20 -0.22
N LYS A 27 6.48 9.95 -0.82
CA LYS A 27 7.83 9.47 -1.09
C LYS A 27 8.58 9.18 0.22
N GLU A 28 8.50 10.07 1.18
CA GLU A 28 9.15 9.94 2.48
C GLU A 28 8.62 8.73 3.25
N VAL A 29 7.30 8.48 3.21
CA VAL A 29 6.69 7.27 3.80
C VAL A 29 7.25 6.02 3.14
N VAL A 30 7.24 5.94 1.81
CA VAL A 30 7.72 4.77 1.07
C VAL A 30 9.21 4.53 1.29
N ASP A 31 10.05 5.58 1.21
CA ASP A 31 11.48 5.46 1.49
C ASP A 31 11.73 4.96 2.92
N TYR A 32 10.96 5.44 3.90
CA TYR A 32 11.11 5.02 5.30
C TYR A 32 10.76 3.54 5.49
N ILE A 33 9.69 3.05 4.85
CA ILE A 33 9.30 1.64 4.92
C ILE A 33 10.39 0.75 4.30
N ILE A 34 10.89 1.12 3.11
CA ILE A 34 11.98 0.41 2.43
C ILE A 34 13.23 0.42 3.31
N GLU A 35 13.59 1.56 3.91
CA GLU A 35 14.76 1.67 4.78
C GLU A 35 14.67 0.77 6.02
N LEU A 36 13.48 0.66 6.64
CA LEU A 36 13.26 -0.26 7.75
C LEU A 36 13.45 -1.73 7.32
N GLN A 37 12.88 -2.11 6.17
CA GLN A 37 13.02 -3.46 5.62
C GLN A 37 14.48 -3.79 5.27
N ASP A 38 15.19 -2.88 4.61
CA ASP A 38 16.61 -3.02 4.25
C ASP A 38 17.52 -3.13 5.48
N LYS A 39 17.15 -2.47 6.59
CA LYS A 39 17.84 -2.59 7.89
C LYS A 39 17.51 -3.88 8.64
N GLY A 40 16.64 -4.74 8.10
CA GLY A 40 16.26 -6.01 8.70
C GLY A 40 15.25 -5.88 9.85
N PHE A 41 14.47 -4.80 9.89
CA PHE A 41 13.29 -4.76 10.77
C PHE A 41 12.18 -5.68 10.21
N ASP A 42 11.40 -6.28 11.10
CA ASP A 42 10.29 -7.15 10.73
C ASP A 42 9.04 -6.30 10.40
N VAL A 43 9.03 -5.76 9.18
CA VAL A 43 7.96 -4.89 8.66
C VAL A 43 7.24 -5.58 7.50
N ILE A 44 5.97 -5.91 7.72
CA ILE A 44 5.06 -6.43 6.70
C ILE A 44 4.20 -5.28 6.19
N SER A 45 4.19 -5.10 4.88
CA SER A 45 3.42 -4.05 4.21
C SER A 45 2.34 -4.67 3.34
N LEU A 46 1.11 -4.23 3.53
CA LEU A 46 -0.06 -4.66 2.77
C LEU A 46 -0.37 -3.71 1.61
N LEU A 47 -1.00 -4.24 0.58
CA LEU A 47 -1.46 -3.49 -0.57
C LEU A 47 -2.77 -2.77 -0.24
N GLY A 48 -2.74 -1.44 -0.25
CA GLY A 48 -3.93 -0.61 -0.16
C GLY A 48 -4.55 -0.31 -1.52
N ASN A 49 -5.72 0.34 -1.49
CA ASN A 49 -6.41 0.71 -2.72
C ASN A 49 -5.67 1.81 -3.49
N HIS A 50 -4.94 2.67 -2.78
CA HIS A 50 -4.13 3.71 -3.39
C HIS A 50 -2.90 3.15 -4.14
N GLU A 51 -2.20 2.18 -3.56
CA GLU A 51 -1.09 1.51 -4.26
C GLU A 51 -1.58 0.69 -5.45
N ALA A 52 -2.77 0.07 -5.36
CA ALA A 52 -3.38 -0.64 -6.47
C ALA A 52 -3.68 0.31 -7.65
N MET A 53 -4.29 1.48 -7.39
CA MET A 53 -4.53 2.49 -8.43
C MET A 53 -3.24 3.01 -9.06
N LEU A 54 -2.18 3.23 -8.26
CA LEU A 54 -0.88 3.65 -8.77
C LEU A 54 -0.29 2.59 -9.71
N LEU A 55 -0.33 1.30 -9.32
CA LEU A 55 0.15 0.19 -10.14
C LEU A 55 -0.63 0.06 -11.45
N ASP A 56 -1.94 0.29 -11.42
CA ASP A 56 -2.79 0.29 -12.62
C ASP A 56 -2.44 1.47 -13.53
N ALA A 57 -2.30 2.68 -12.96
CA ALA A 57 -1.89 3.89 -13.68
C ALA A 57 -0.47 3.78 -14.28
N TYR A 58 0.43 3.04 -13.61
CA TYR A 58 1.76 2.73 -14.11
C TYR A 58 1.72 1.81 -15.34
N LYS A 59 0.83 0.81 -15.34
CA LYS A 59 0.70 -0.18 -16.44
C LYS A 59 -0.14 0.34 -17.60
N ASN A 60 -1.17 1.13 -17.30
CA ASN A 60 -2.16 1.59 -18.27
C ASN A 60 -2.41 3.09 -18.10
N ASN A 61 -2.07 3.86 -19.12
CA ASN A 61 -2.26 5.31 -19.11
C ASN A 61 -3.75 5.73 -18.98
N ASP A 62 -4.68 4.88 -19.39
CA ASP A 62 -6.12 5.16 -19.27
C ASP A 62 -6.61 5.14 -17.81
N ALA A 63 -5.86 4.53 -16.89
CA ALA A 63 -6.17 4.52 -15.46
C ALA A 63 -5.66 5.78 -14.72
N VAL A 64 -4.78 6.57 -15.34
CA VAL A 64 -4.19 7.77 -14.73
C VAL A 64 -5.24 8.79 -14.31
N PRO A 65 -6.26 9.15 -15.11
CA PRO A 65 -7.25 10.15 -14.71
C PRO A 65 -8.01 9.77 -13.43
N LEU A 66 -8.38 8.49 -13.29
CA LEU A 66 -9.08 7.98 -12.11
C LEU A 66 -8.17 8.05 -10.86
N TRP A 67 -6.92 7.63 -10.98
CA TRP A 67 -5.95 7.72 -9.88
C TRP A 67 -5.70 9.17 -9.45
N ILE A 68 -5.53 10.10 -10.40
CA ILE A 68 -5.36 11.52 -10.11
C ILE A 68 -6.57 12.10 -9.37
N GLN A 69 -7.79 11.75 -9.77
CA GLN A 69 -9.02 12.16 -9.07
C GLN A 69 -9.07 11.66 -7.62
N ASN A 70 -8.35 10.57 -7.30
CA ASN A 70 -8.29 10.00 -5.96
C ASN A 70 -7.08 10.49 -5.13
N GLY A 71 -6.29 11.44 -5.63
CA GLY A 71 -5.19 12.06 -4.90
C GLY A 71 -3.79 11.69 -5.41
N GLY A 72 -3.69 10.95 -6.52
CA GLY A 72 -2.42 10.59 -7.15
C GLY A 72 -1.53 11.78 -7.54
N ALA A 73 -2.10 12.97 -7.71
CA ALA A 73 -1.34 14.18 -8.00
C ALA A 73 -0.34 14.54 -6.88
N GLU A 74 -0.72 14.36 -5.61
CA GLU A 74 0.18 14.63 -4.48
C GLU A 74 1.32 13.61 -4.42
N THR A 75 1.06 12.35 -4.80
CA THR A 75 2.10 11.33 -4.95
C THR A 75 3.11 11.74 -6.01
N LEU A 76 2.65 12.09 -7.23
CA LEU A 76 3.56 12.54 -8.30
C LEU A 76 4.43 13.71 -7.85
N LYS A 77 3.83 14.70 -7.17
CA LYS A 77 4.51 15.86 -6.62
C LYS A 77 5.54 15.51 -5.55
N SER A 78 5.19 14.64 -4.59
CA SER A 78 6.11 14.16 -3.54
C SER A 78 7.30 13.40 -4.13
N PHE A 79 7.08 12.64 -5.21
CA PHE A 79 8.14 11.97 -5.95
C PHE A 79 8.93 12.87 -6.91
N GLY A 80 8.50 14.11 -7.16
CA GLY A 80 9.14 15.04 -8.09
C GLY A 80 9.03 14.60 -9.55
N ILE A 81 7.95 13.91 -9.92
CA ILE A 81 7.70 13.34 -11.25
C ILE A 81 6.36 13.81 -11.81
N ASN A 82 6.17 13.69 -13.12
CA ASN A 82 4.95 14.15 -13.80
C ASN A 82 4.09 13.00 -14.35
N SER A 83 4.58 11.76 -14.26
CA SER A 83 3.89 10.57 -14.74
C SER A 83 4.25 9.37 -13.86
N PRO A 84 3.30 8.46 -13.55
CA PRO A 84 3.61 7.24 -12.80
C PRO A 84 4.70 6.40 -13.48
N THR A 85 4.76 6.40 -14.81
CA THR A 85 5.80 5.68 -15.58
C THR A 85 7.22 6.21 -15.36
N ASN A 86 7.38 7.39 -14.74
CA ASN A 86 8.68 7.94 -14.36
C ASN A 86 9.16 7.49 -12.98
N LEU A 87 8.36 6.70 -12.24
CA LEU A 87 8.81 6.07 -11.00
C LEU A 87 10.02 5.17 -11.27
N GLN A 88 11.04 5.32 -10.42
CA GLN A 88 12.21 4.44 -10.45
C GLN A 88 11.82 3.00 -10.14
N SER A 89 12.54 2.04 -10.71
CA SER A 89 12.23 0.61 -10.56
C SER A 89 12.12 0.19 -9.10
N LYS A 90 12.99 0.68 -8.21
CA LYS A 90 12.96 0.35 -6.78
C LYS A 90 11.59 0.58 -6.11
N TYR A 91 10.87 1.63 -6.51
CA TYR A 91 9.54 1.92 -5.94
C TYR A 91 8.47 1.03 -6.55
N ILE A 92 8.56 0.75 -7.84
CA ILE A 92 7.65 -0.19 -8.51
C ILE A 92 7.83 -1.60 -7.96
N ASP A 93 9.06 -2.01 -7.70
CA ASP A 93 9.39 -3.30 -7.11
C ASP A 93 8.87 -3.39 -5.67
N PHE A 94 8.97 -2.31 -4.89
CA PHE A 94 8.33 -2.20 -3.58
C PHE A 94 6.79 -2.34 -3.67
N PHE A 95 6.11 -1.58 -4.52
CA PHE A 95 4.64 -1.67 -4.60
C PHE A 95 4.18 -3.05 -5.08
N LYS A 96 4.95 -3.70 -5.96
CA LYS A 96 4.66 -5.07 -6.43
C LYS A 96 4.94 -6.15 -5.38
N SER A 97 5.74 -5.86 -4.35
CA SER A 97 6.05 -6.82 -3.28
C SER A 97 5.06 -6.75 -2.11
N LEU A 98 4.13 -5.79 -2.12
CA LEU A 98 3.10 -5.66 -1.10
C LEU A 98 2.17 -6.88 -1.06
N ASN A 99 1.83 -7.30 0.17
CA ASN A 99 0.99 -8.47 0.38
C ASN A 99 -0.49 -8.07 0.32
N LEU A 100 -1.33 -8.91 -0.27
CA LEU A 100 -2.79 -8.68 -0.23
C LEU A 100 -3.35 -8.83 1.19
N PHE A 101 -2.80 -9.78 1.94
CA PHE A 101 -3.13 -10.03 3.33
C PHE A 101 -1.93 -10.66 4.04
N TYR A 102 -1.95 -10.67 5.36
CA TYR A 102 -0.97 -11.36 6.18
C TYR A 102 -1.65 -12.04 7.36
N SER A 103 -1.27 -13.28 7.65
CA SER A 103 -1.79 -14.04 8.80
C SER A 103 -0.67 -14.42 9.75
N ILE A 104 -0.91 -14.26 11.05
CA ILE A 104 -0.02 -14.73 12.10
C ILE A 104 -0.84 -15.25 13.28
N GLU A 105 -0.58 -16.50 13.67
CA GLU A 105 -1.35 -17.20 14.69
C GLU A 105 -2.86 -17.16 14.38
N GLU A 106 -3.66 -16.53 15.25
CA GLU A 106 -5.12 -16.40 15.10
C GLU A 106 -5.53 -15.05 14.48
N TYR A 107 -4.56 -14.22 14.10
CA TYR A 107 -4.80 -12.89 13.52
C TYR A 107 -4.65 -12.89 12.01
N LEU A 108 -5.56 -12.19 11.35
CA LEU A 108 -5.56 -11.96 9.92
C LEU A 108 -5.65 -10.45 9.65
N PHE A 109 -4.73 -9.96 8.82
CA PHE A 109 -4.60 -8.57 8.47
C PHE A 109 -4.83 -8.40 6.97
N VAL A 110 -5.67 -7.45 6.61
CA VAL A 110 -6.05 -7.10 5.24
C VAL A 110 -6.35 -5.60 5.23
N HIS A 111 -6.20 -4.95 4.08
CA HIS A 111 -6.43 -3.51 3.98
C HIS A 111 -7.90 -3.14 4.21
N ALA A 112 -8.83 -3.75 3.48
CA ALA A 112 -10.26 -3.47 3.60
C ALA A 112 -11.04 -4.59 4.32
N GLY A 113 -11.14 -5.79 3.73
CA GLY A 113 -11.79 -6.92 4.38
C GLY A 113 -11.89 -8.17 3.50
N PHE A 114 -12.63 -9.17 3.99
CA PHE A 114 -12.87 -10.42 3.27
C PHE A 114 -14.34 -10.57 2.91
N ASN A 115 -14.59 -11.29 1.82
CA ASN A 115 -15.93 -11.70 1.42
C ASN A 115 -16.26 -13.06 2.05
N ASP A 116 -16.98 -13.03 3.18
CA ASP A 116 -17.36 -14.25 3.90
C ASP A 116 -18.49 -15.05 3.21
N SER A 117 -19.02 -14.54 2.09
CA SER A 117 -20.14 -15.16 1.36
C SER A 117 -19.70 -16.12 0.26
N ILE A 118 -18.40 -16.27 0.02
CA ILE A 118 -17.83 -17.16 -1.00
C ILE A 118 -17.07 -18.33 -0.37
N GLU A 119 -16.84 -19.39 -1.16
CA GLU A 119 -16.19 -20.62 -0.69
C GLU A 119 -14.75 -20.38 -0.21
N ASN A 120 -13.99 -19.54 -0.92
CA ASN A 120 -12.64 -19.17 -0.55
C ASN A 120 -12.47 -17.63 -0.51
N PRO A 121 -12.65 -16.99 0.67
CA PRO A 121 -12.50 -15.55 0.82
C PRO A 121 -11.11 -15.02 0.41
N PHE A 122 -10.09 -15.90 0.41
CA PHE A 122 -8.71 -15.54 0.06
C PHE A 122 -8.47 -15.35 -1.45
N GLU A 123 -9.45 -15.65 -2.30
CA GLU A 123 -9.36 -15.43 -3.76
C GLU A 123 -9.99 -14.10 -4.20
N ASP A 124 -10.81 -13.47 -3.36
CA ASP A 124 -11.48 -12.21 -3.68
C ASP A 124 -10.60 -11.00 -3.37
N THR A 125 -9.62 -10.77 -4.24
CA THR A 125 -8.68 -9.65 -4.13
C THR A 125 -9.38 -8.29 -4.18
N TYR A 126 -10.56 -8.23 -4.79
CA TYR A 126 -11.33 -6.99 -4.84
C TYR A 126 -11.80 -6.59 -3.45
N HIS A 127 -12.39 -7.50 -2.66
CA HIS A 127 -12.78 -7.18 -1.28
C HIS A 127 -11.58 -6.84 -0.40
N MET A 128 -10.46 -7.55 -0.57
CA MET A 128 -9.23 -7.27 0.21
C MET A 128 -8.76 -5.83 0.07
N ILE A 129 -8.91 -5.25 -1.12
CA ILE A 129 -8.41 -3.91 -1.44
C ILE A 129 -9.52 -2.86 -1.31
N TRP A 130 -10.77 -3.18 -1.63
CA TRP A 130 -11.79 -2.14 -1.86
C TRP A 130 -12.99 -2.20 -0.92
N LYS A 131 -13.23 -3.33 -0.24
CA LYS A 131 -14.52 -3.53 0.43
C LYS A 131 -14.46 -4.41 1.66
N CYS A 132 -14.89 -3.85 2.78
CA CYS A 132 -14.96 -4.57 4.05
C CYS A 132 -16.27 -5.37 4.23
N ARG A 133 -17.44 -4.86 3.76
CA ARG A 133 -18.75 -5.54 3.82
C ARG A 133 -19.71 -5.06 2.74
N ASP A 134 -20.60 -5.95 2.28
CA ASP A 134 -21.87 -5.58 1.66
C ASP A 134 -22.83 -5.11 2.78
N HIS A 135 -23.30 -3.86 2.71
CA HIS A 135 -24.46 -3.38 3.48
C HIS A 135 -25.59 -3.05 2.52
#